data_AF-A0A1T5BGT3-F1
#
_entry.id   AF-A0A1T5BGT3-F1
#
_cell.length_a   1.000
_cell.length_b   1.000
_cell.length_c   1.000
_cell.angle_alpha   90.00
_cell.angle_beta   90.00
_cell.angle_gamma   90.00
#
_symmetry.space_group_name_H-M   'P 1'
#
loop_
_entity.id
_entity.type
_entity.pdbx_description
1 polymer ?
#
loop_
_entity_poly.entity_id
_entity_poly.type
_entity_poly.pdbx_seq_one_letter_code
_entity_poly.pdbx_strand_id
1 'polypeptide(L)'
;MQNAYHIVNGITYYRLIAAPVLLLFILTGQQDVFKWLLALSFFTDAIDGYLARRYKVVSVMGAKLDSIADDLTVLMAIVGLLVWHWPFIVQEYAWVLLLLLLFLVQLSLAFIKYGRATSFHTYLAKVAAVFQGIFLVLAFFQPSPSQGLFYVAVAVTALDIIEETIMVLLLPTWQADVKGLHEAWKRRRE
;
A
#
# COMPACT_ATOMS: atom_id res chain seq x y z
N MET A 1 -2.06 29.22 1.56
CA MET A 1 -2.49 28.07 0.74
C MET A 1 -1.39 27.58 -0.21
N GLN A 2 -0.69 28.45 -0.94
CA GLN A 2 0.47 28.07 -1.78
C GLN A 2 1.59 27.34 -1.02
N ASN A 3 1.98 27.81 0.17
CA ASN A 3 3.06 27.15 0.93
C ASN A 3 2.74 25.68 1.31
N ALA A 4 1.48 25.38 1.66
CA ALA A 4 1.07 24.01 1.97
C ALA A 4 1.09 23.11 0.72
N TYR A 5 0.76 23.66 -0.46
CA TYR A 5 0.86 22.95 -1.74
C TYR A 5 2.30 22.56 -2.07
N HIS A 6 3.24 23.50 -1.93
CA HIS A 6 4.65 23.26 -2.21
C HIS A 6 5.26 22.23 -1.26
N ILE A 7 4.84 22.22 0.01
CA ILE A 7 5.29 21.23 0.99
C ILE A 7 4.80 19.83 0.62
N VAL A 8 3.49 19.66 0.35
CA VAL A 8 2.91 18.35 0.01
C VAL A 8 3.56 17.79 -1.25
N ASN A 9 3.62 18.57 -2.34
CA ASN A 9 4.27 18.10 -3.57
C ASN A 9 5.78 17.87 -3.39
N GLY A 10 6.43 18.66 -2.53
CA GLY A 10 7.85 18.48 -2.21
C GLY A 10 8.14 17.13 -1.59
N ILE A 11 7.24 16.62 -0.74
CA ILE A 11 7.34 15.28 -0.15
C ILE A 11 7.18 14.21 -1.24
N THR A 12 6.18 14.32 -2.11
CA THR A 12 6.01 13.41 -3.25
C THR A 12 7.25 13.39 -4.16
N TYR A 13 7.82 14.54 -4.51
CA TYR A 13 9.04 14.61 -5.32
C TYR A 13 10.26 14.00 -4.62
N TYR A 14 10.39 14.22 -3.31
CA TYR A 14 11.42 13.55 -2.51
C TYR A 14 11.28 12.02 -2.63
N ARG A 15 10.07 11.47 -2.48
CA ARG A 15 9.85 10.01 -2.54
C ARG A 15 10.12 9.45 -3.94
N LEU A 16 9.77 10.17 -5.00
CA LEU A 16 10.14 9.82 -6.38
C LEU A 16 11.66 9.74 -6.59
N ILE A 17 12.43 10.61 -5.96
CA ILE A 17 13.90 10.59 -6.01
C ILE A 17 14.46 9.52 -5.06
N ALA A 18 13.81 9.29 -3.91
CA ALA A 18 14.23 8.28 -2.95
C ALA A 18 14.13 6.87 -3.52
N ALA A 19 13.15 6.57 -4.37
CA ALA A 19 12.98 5.25 -5.00
C ALA A 19 14.22 4.75 -5.77
N PRO A 20 14.80 5.48 -6.76
CA PRO A 20 16.03 5.04 -7.42
C PRO A 20 17.25 5.01 -6.48
N VAL A 21 17.29 5.84 -5.43
CA VAL A 21 18.35 5.79 -4.41
C VAL A 21 18.23 4.53 -3.55
N LEU A 22 17.02 4.14 -3.17
CA LEU A 22 16.75 2.87 -2.49
C LEU A 22 17.20 1.69 -3.34
N LEU A 23 16.90 1.71 -4.65
CA LEU A 23 17.40 0.69 -5.59
C LEU A 23 18.93 0.65 -5.62
N LEU A 24 19.60 1.81 -5.66
CA LEU A 24 21.06 1.87 -5.63
C LEU A 24 21.63 1.24 -4.35
N PHE A 25 21.00 1.44 -3.19
CA PHE A 25 21.42 0.80 -1.94
C PHE A 25 21.19 -0.71 -1.94
N ILE A 26 20.12 -1.19 -2.57
CA ILE A 26 19.91 -2.63 -2.79
C ILE A 26 21.07 -3.19 -3.64
N LEU A 27 21.38 -2.55 -4.77
CA LEU A 27 22.42 -3.01 -5.69
C LEU A 27 23.84 -2.94 -5.10
N THR A 28 24.11 -1.99 -4.20
CA THR A 28 25.42 -1.82 -3.55
C THR A 28 25.51 -2.52 -2.19
N GLY A 29 24.45 -3.23 -1.75
CA GLY A 29 24.43 -3.97 -0.49
C GLY A 29 24.38 -3.10 0.77
N GLN A 30 23.98 -1.83 0.66
CA GLN A 30 23.95 -0.86 1.77
C GLN A 30 22.64 -0.94 2.57
N GLN A 31 22.37 -2.11 3.17
CA GLN A 31 21.13 -2.36 3.90
C GLN A 31 20.91 -1.39 5.09
N ASP A 32 21.99 -0.98 5.76
CA ASP A 32 21.90 -0.10 6.94
C ASP A 32 21.40 1.31 6.58
N VAL A 33 21.83 1.87 5.45
CA VAL A 33 21.34 3.17 4.97
C VAL A 33 19.95 3.02 4.34
N PHE A 34 19.74 1.91 3.61
CA PHE A 34 18.46 1.58 3.00
C PHE A 34 17.31 1.59 4.00
N LYS A 35 17.44 0.89 5.14
CA LYS A 35 16.34 0.75 6.11
C LYS A 35 15.89 2.10 6.68
N TRP A 36 16.83 3.02 6.92
CA TRP A 36 16.53 4.36 7.42
C TRP A 36 15.88 5.24 6.36
N LEU A 37 16.37 5.19 5.12
CA LEU A 37 15.75 5.91 4.02
C LEU A 37 14.33 5.40 3.74
N LEU A 38 14.14 4.07 3.77
CA LEU A 38 12.84 3.44 3.59
C LEU A 38 11.86 3.85 4.70
N ALA A 39 12.28 3.77 5.96
CA ALA A 39 11.48 4.20 7.11
C ALA A 39 11.09 5.68 6.99
N LEU A 40 12.01 6.54 6.57
CA LEU A 40 11.73 7.95 6.34
C LEU A 40 10.71 8.14 5.23
N SER A 41 10.82 7.42 4.10
CA SER A 41 9.85 7.51 3.00
C SER A 41 8.43 7.14 3.43
N PHE A 42 8.24 6.00 4.12
CA PHE A 42 6.94 5.62 4.68
C PHE A 42 6.41 6.62 5.71
N PHE A 43 7.29 7.19 6.54
CA PHE A 43 6.88 8.19 7.51
C PHE A 43 6.45 9.50 6.84
N THR A 44 7.16 9.94 5.80
CA THR A 44 6.81 11.15 5.06
C THR A 44 5.51 11.00 4.28
N ASP A 45 5.21 9.81 3.76
CA ASP A 45 3.92 9.45 3.16
C ASP A 45 2.74 9.55 4.14
N ALA A 46 2.91 9.00 5.34
CA ALA A 46 1.87 9.12 6.37
C ALA A 46 1.58 10.59 6.72
N ILE A 47 2.62 11.44 6.70
CA ILE A 47 2.52 12.88 6.96
C ILE A 47 1.90 13.63 5.78
N ASP A 48 2.35 13.41 4.54
CA ASP A 48 1.84 14.16 3.39
C ASP A 48 0.35 13.92 3.17
N GLY A 49 -0.12 12.67 3.34
CA GLY A 49 -1.53 12.33 3.27
C GLY A 49 -2.33 13.01 4.37
N TYR A 50 -1.78 13.13 5.58
CA TYR A 50 -2.41 13.89 6.66
C TYR A 50 -2.49 15.39 6.34
N LEU A 51 -1.40 15.98 5.85
CA LEU A 51 -1.34 17.41 5.50
C LEU A 51 -2.25 17.75 4.32
N ALA A 52 -2.27 16.93 3.28
CA ALA A 52 -3.14 17.11 2.11
C ALA A 52 -4.62 17.13 2.50
N ARG A 53 -5.04 16.19 3.36
CA ARG A 53 -6.40 16.15 3.92
C ARG A 53 -6.71 17.37 4.79
N ARG A 54 -5.77 17.79 5.64
CA ARG A 54 -5.94 18.92 6.56
C ARG A 54 -6.06 20.25 5.82
N TYR A 55 -5.22 20.48 4.82
CA TYR A 55 -5.18 21.75 4.08
C TYR A 55 -6.07 21.77 2.83
N LYS A 56 -6.74 20.65 2.50
CA LYS A 56 -7.60 20.49 1.32
C LYS A 56 -6.89 20.87 0.01
N VAL A 57 -5.59 20.56 -0.05
CA VAL A 57 -4.76 20.88 -1.21
C VAL A 57 -4.48 19.59 -1.97
N VAL A 58 -5.37 19.26 -2.91
CA VAL A 58 -5.25 18.06 -3.74
C VAL A 58 -5.37 18.50 -5.20
N SER A 59 -4.33 18.22 -5.99
CA SER A 59 -4.36 18.43 -7.45
C SER A 59 -4.35 17.06 -8.13
N VAL A 60 -5.01 16.95 -9.29
CA VAL A 60 -5.08 15.67 -10.04
C VAL A 60 -3.68 15.16 -10.41
N MET A 61 -2.78 16.07 -10.82
CA MET A 61 -1.40 15.70 -11.14
C MET A 61 -0.63 15.28 -9.88
N GLY A 62 -0.77 16.03 -8.78
CA GLY A 62 -0.14 15.70 -7.51
C GLY A 62 -0.55 14.32 -7.02
N ALA A 63 -1.86 14.02 -6.98
CA ALA A 63 -2.38 12.73 -6.55
C ALA A 63 -1.88 11.54 -7.40
N LYS A 64 -1.69 11.75 -8.72
CA LYS A 64 -1.09 10.71 -9.59
C LYS A 64 0.38 10.47 -9.27
N LEU A 65 1.15 11.54 -9.10
CA LEU A 65 2.57 11.43 -8.75
C LEU A 65 2.77 10.81 -7.37
N ASP A 66 1.87 11.12 -6.44
CA ASP A 66 1.82 10.56 -5.09
C ASP A 66 1.63 9.04 -5.14
N SER A 67 0.58 8.59 -5.82
CA SER A 67 0.33 7.15 -6.03
C SER A 67 1.52 6.42 -6.68
N ILE A 68 2.21 7.05 -7.63
CA ILE A 68 3.42 6.47 -8.24
C ILE A 68 4.56 6.38 -7.22
N ALA A 69 4.75 7.41 -6.40
CA ALA A 69 5.79 7.45 -5.37
C ALA A 69 5.53 6.41 -4.26
N ASP A 70 4.27 6.21 -3.87
CA ASP A 70 3.83 5.18 -2.93
C ASP A 70 4.18 3.79 -3.47
N ASP A 71 3.73 3.49 -4.70
CA ASP A 71 3.94 2.21 -5.36
C ASP A 71 5.43 1.90 -5.52
N LEU A 72 6.24 2.90 -5.89
CA LEU A 72 7.69 2.74 -5.99
C LEU A 72 8.35 2.47 -4.62
N THR A 73 7.90 3.13 -3.57
CA THR A 73 8.43 2.93 -2.21
C THR A 73 8.13 1.52 -1.71
N VAL A 74 6.89 1.06 -1.89
CA VAL A 74 6.46 -0.30 -1.55
C VAL A 74 7.22 -1.33 -2.40
N LEU A 75 7.38 -1.08 -3.71
CA LEU A 75 8.15 -1.94 -4.60
C LEU A 75 9.59 -2.08 -4.14
N MET A 76 10.25 -0.99 -3.76
CA MET A 76 11.62 -1.05 -3.24
C MET A 76 11.72 -1.82 -1.92
N ALA A 77 10.72 -1.73 -1.03
CA ALA A 77 10.65 -2.56 0.16
C ALA A 77 10.55 -4.05 -0.19
N ILE A 78 9.69 -4.42 -1.14
CA ILE A 78 9.53 -5.82 -1.58
C ILE A 78 10.81 -6.34 -2.24
N VAL A 79 11.44 -5.55 -3.11
CA VAL A 79 12.72 -5.93 -3.75
C VAL A 79 13.80 -6.12 -2.68
N GLY A 80 13.91 -5.21 -1.70
CA GLY A 80 14.82 -5.36 -0.58
C GLY A 80 14.59 -6.65 0.21
N LEU A 81 13.33 -7.01 0.46
CA LEU A 81 12.94 -8.27 1.12
C LEU A 81 13.38 -9.49 0.30
N LEU A 82 13.17 -9.46 -1.02
CA LEU A 82 13.59 -10.55 -1.92
C LEU A 82 15.11 -10.72 -1.94
N VAL A 83 15.87 -9.63 -1.88
CA VAL A 83 17.35 -9.65 -1.94
C VAL A 83 17.98 -10.08 -0.62
N TRP A 84 17.57 -9.48 0.51
CA TRP A 84 18.23 -9.71 1.81
C TRP A 84 17.53 -10.73 2.71
N HIS A 85 16.25 -11.01 2.46
CA HIS A 85 15.44 -11.90 3.30
C HIS A 85 14.80 -13.05 2.49
N TRP A 86 15.48 -13.53 1.44
CA TRP A 86 15.03 -14.65 0.61
C TRP A 86 14.59 -15.90 1.41
N PRO A 87 15.34 -16.37 2.43
CA PRO A 87 14.91 -17.55 3.21
C PRO A 87 13.56 -17.37 3.89
N PHE A 88 13.27 -16.16 4.37
CA PHE A 88 11.96 -15.83 4.97
C PHE A 88 10.85 -15.89 3.92
N ILE A 89 11.08 -15.34 2.73
CA ILE A 89 10.09 -15.38 1.63
C ILE A 89 9.83 -16.83 1.18
N VAL A 90 10.86 -17.65 1.07
CA VAL A 90 10.72 -19.07 0.72
C VAL A 90 9.96 -19.84 1.81
N GLN A 91 10.17 -19.51 3.08
CA GLN A 91 9.43 -20.12 4.18
C GLN A 91 7.94 -19.76 4.12
N GLU A 92 7.62 -18.50 3.84
CA GLU A 92 6.25 -17.96 3.93
C GLU A 92 5.53 -17.86 2.57
N TYR A 93 6.09 -18.45 1.50
CA TYR A 93 5.61 -18.29 0.12
C TYR A 93 4.13 -18.66 -0.07
N ALA A 94 3.63 -19.64 0.70
CA ALA A 94 2.24 -20.08 0.62
C ALA A 94 1.26 -18.96 1.02
N TRP A 95 1.60 -18.14 2.03
CA TRP A 95 0.80 -17.00 2.46
C TRP A 95 0.85 -15.86 1.45
N VAL A 96 2.02 -15.60 0.87
CA VAL A 96 2.17 -14.61 -0.21
C VAL A 96 1.35 -15.03 -1.43
N LEU A 97 1.42 -16.31 -1.82
CA LEU A 97 0.65 -16.86 -2.92
C LEU A 97 -0.86 -16.81 -2.65
N LEU A 98 -1.30 -17.10 -1.42
CA LEU A 98 -2.70 -16.97 -1.02
C LEU A 98 -3.21 -15.54 -1.24
N LEU A 99 -2.49 -14.53 -0.74
CA LEU A 99 -2.89 -13.12 -0.92
C LEU A 99 -2.93 -12.72 -2.39
N LEU A 100 -1.94 -13.16 -3.18
CA LEU A 100 -1.90 -12.90 -4.62
C LEU A 100 -3.11 -13.52 -5.33
N LEU A 101 -3.47 -14.77 -4.99
CA LEU A 101 -4.63 -15.44 -5.58
C LEU A 101 -5.94 -14.75 -5.19
N LEU A 102 -6.11 -14.37 -3.92
CA LEU A 102 -7.28 -13.60 -3.46
C LEU A 102 -7.39 -12.27 -4.23
N PHE A 103 -6.29 -11.55 -4.37
CA PHE A 103 -6.24 -10.30 -5.12
C PHE A 103 -6.59 -10.50 -6.60
N LEU A 104 -6.04 -11.52 -7.26
CA LEU A 104 -6.33 -11.83 -8.66
C LEU A 104 -7.80 -12.20 -8.88
N VAL A 105 -8.42 -12.94 -7.95
CA VAL A 105 -9.85 -13.25 -7.99
C VAL A 105 -10.67 -11.98 -7.87
N GLN A 106 -10.39 -11.15 -6.86
CA GLN A 106 -11.06 -9.87 -6.65
C GLN A 106 -10.96 -8.98 -7.89
N LEU A 107 -9.75 -8.85 -8.44
CA LEU A 107 -9.47 -8.00 -9.60
C LEU A 107 -10.20 -8.51 -10.84
N SER A 108 -10.17 -9.82 -11.07
CA SER A 108 -10.87 -10.45 -12.19
C SER A 108 -12.38 -10.21 -12.10
N LEU A 109 -12.97 -10.38 -10.91
CA LEU A 109 -14.39 -10.09 -10.69
C LEU A 109 -14.72 -8.61 -10.93
N ALA A 110 -13.87 -7.70 -10.46
CA ALA A 110 -14.05 -6.26 -10.69
C ALA A 110 -14.01 -5.92 -12.18
N PHE A 111 -13.06 -6.46 -12.94
CA PHE A 111 -12.96 -6.23 -14.38
C PHE A 111 -14.13 -6.85 -15.15
N ILE A 112 -14.55 -8.07 -14.82
CA ILE A 112 -15.70 -8.72 -15.44
C ILE A 112 -16.98 -7.91 -15.18
N LYS A 113 -17.17 -7.40 -13.95
CA LYS A 113 -18.40 -6.72 -13.55
C LYS A 113 -18.44 -5.24 -13.97
N TYR A 114 -17.33 -4.53 -13.88
CA TYR A 114 -17.27 -3.08 -14.02
C TYR A 114 -16.42 -2.58 -15.19
N GLY A 115 -15.67 -3.46 -15.86
CA GLY A 115 -14.71 -3.10 -16.92
C GLY A 115 -13.46 -2.36 -16.42
N ARG A 116 -13.26 -2.27 -15.10
CA ARG A 116 -12.15 -1.56 -14.44
C ARG A 116 -11.94 -2.06 -13.02
N ALA A 117 -10.76 -1.77 -12.45
CA ALA A 117 -10.44 -2.09 -11.05
C ALA A 117 -11.33 -1.34 -10.04
N THR A 118 -11.43 -1.87 -8.82
CA THR A 118 -12.11 -1.21 -7.69
C THR A 118 -11.33 0.01 -7.20
N SER A 119 -12.05 0.91 -6.53
CA SER A 119 -11.47 2.05 -5.82
C SER A 119 -12.22 2.24 -4.50
N PHE A 120 -12.29 1.14 -3.74
CA PHE A 120 -12.99 1.08 -2.47
C PHE A 120 -12.02 1.46 -1.36
N HIS A 121 -12.04 2.71 -0.90
CA HIS A 121 -11.18 3.19 0.18
C HIS A 121 -11.74 2.79 1.56
N THR A 122 -11.89 1.48 1.78
CA THR A 122 -12.49 0.91 2.99
C THR A 122 -11.67 1.26 4.24
N TYR A 123 -12.30 1.18 5.42
CA TYR A 123 -11.54 1.28 6.66
C TYR A 123 -10.55 0.12 6.82
N LEU A 124 -10.91 -1.08 6.35
CA LEU A 124 -10.07 -2.26 6.47
C LEU A 124 -8.82 -2.17 5.58
N ALA A 125 -8.94 -1.63 4.36
CA ALA A 125 -7.82 -1.34 3.46
C ALA A 125 -6.80 -0.40 4.10
N LYS A 126 -7.28 0.63 4.82
CA LYS A 126 -6.40 1.55 5.56
C LYS A 126 -5.66 0.85 6.69
N VAL A 127 -6.34 -0.03 7.43
CA VAL A 127 -5.71 -0.81 8.50
C VAL A 127 -4.71 -1.81 7.91
N ALA A 128 -5.04 -2.48 6.80
CA ALA A 128 -4.14 -3.38 6.08
C ALA A 128 -2.87 -2.65 5.64
N ALA A 129 -3.01 -1.50 4.98
CA ALA A 129 -1.89 -0.67 4.54
C ALA A 129 -0.94 -0.26 5.69
N VAL A 130 -1.50 0.09 6.86
CA VAL A 130 -0.70 0.42 8.04
C VAL A 130 0.11 -0.79 8.53
N PHE A 131 -0.51 -1.96 8.68
CA PHE A 131 0.21 -3.16 9.12
C PHE A 131 1.23 -3.64 8.10
N GLN A 132 0.92 -3.55 6.81
CA GLN A 132 1.88 -3.83 5.73
C GLN A 132 3.08 -2.87 5.80
N GLY A 133 2.85 -1.56 5.91
CA GLY A 133 3.92 -0.56 6.04
C GLY A 133 4.79 -0.81 7.28
N ILE A 134 4.19 -1.08 8.44
CA ILE A 134 4.91 -1.43 9.67
C ILE A 134 5.77 -2.68 9.46
N PHE A 135 5.22 -3.74 8.87
CA PHE A 135 5.97 -4.96 8.58
C PHE A 135 7.14 -4.68 7.63
N LEU A 136 6.88 -4.02 6.50
CA LEU A 136 7.88 -3.71 5.47
C LEU A 136 9.03 -2.87 6.03
N VAL A 137 8.75 -1.88 6.87
CA VAL A 137 9.79 -1.08 7.51
C VAL A 137 10.57 -1.91 8.52
N LEU A 138 9.89 -2.57 9.47
CA LEU A 138 10.55 -3.26 10.57
C LEU A 138 11.30 -4.53 10.15
N ALA A 139 10.96 -5.12 9.00
CA ALA A 139 11.65 -6.29 8.46
C ALA A 139 13.16 -6.10 8.33
N PHE A 140 13.63 -4.87 8.06
CA PHE A 140 15.04 -4.55 7.86
C PHE A 140 15.78 -4.08 9.12
N PHE A 141 15.06 -3.87 10.24
CA PHE A 141 15.67 -3.48 11.52
C PHE A 141 16.07 -4.69 12.38
N GLN A 142 15.71 -5.89 11.94
CA GLN A 142 16.01 -7.15 12.61
C GLN A 142 16.80 -8.07 11.68
N PRO A 143 17.63 -8.99 12.20
CA PRO A 143 18.35 -9.96 11.38
C PRO A 143 17.43 -10.85 10.53
N SER A 144 16.20 -11.09 11.01
CA SER A 144 15.15 -11.80 10.29
C SER A 144 13.82 -11.08 10.49
N PRO A 145 12.94 -11.01 9.47
CA PRO A 145 11.63 -10.38 9.61
C PRO A 145 10.77 -11.05 10.69
N SER A 146 9.99 -10.26 11.42
CA SER A 146 9.11 -10.76 12.46
C SER A 146 7.94 -11.56 11.86
N GLN A 147 7.88 -12.86 12.15
CA GLN A 147 6.76 -13.73 11.72
C GLN A 147 5.42 -13.28 12.29
N GLY A 148 5.39 -12.82 13.55
CA GLY A 148 4.17 -12.33 14.17
C GLY A 148 3.59 -11.11 13.44
N LEU A 149 4.44 -10.12 13.12
CA LEU A 149 4.01 -8.96 12.34
C LEU A 149 3.59 -9.35 10.92
N PHE A 150 4.32 -10.29 10.30
CA PHE A 150 3.96 -10.81 8.99
C PHE A 150 2.56 -11.44 8.99
N TYR A 151 2.25 -12.34 9.93
CA TYR A 151 0.94 -12.99 9.99
C TYR A 151 -0.20 -12.02 10.32
N VAL A 152 0.05 -10.99 11.15
CA VAL A 152 -0.93 -9.92 11.36
C VAL A 152 -1.18 -9.15 10.06
N ALA A 153 -0.12 -8.74 9.35
CA ALA A 153 -0.25 -8.04 8.08
C ALA A 153 -0.99 -8.90 7.03
N VAL A 154 -0.66 -10.19 6.92
CA VAL A 154 -1.33 -11.15 6.04
C VAL A 154 -2.80 -11.30 6.40
N ALA A 155 -3.12 -11.51 7.68
CA ALA A 155 -4.49 -11.72 8.13
C ALA A 155 -5.38 -10.50 7.83
N VAL A 156 -4.92 -9.30 8.16
CA VAL A 156 -5.67 -8.06 7.91
C VAL A 156 -5.83 -7.81 6.41
N THR A 157 -4.78 -8.06 5.62
CA THR A 157 -4.84 -7.93 4.15
C THR A 157 -5.81 -8.92 3.52
N ALA A 158 -5.81 -10.18 3.98
CA ALA A 158 -6.76 -11.18 3.51
C ALA A 158 -8.21 -10.79 3.83
N LEU A 159 -8.46 -10.29 5.05
CA LEU A 159 -9.78 -9.79 5.44
C LEU A 159 -10.23 -8.61 4.58
N ASP A 160 -9.32 -7.69 4.26
CA ASP A 160 -9.58 -6.56 3.36
C ASP A 160 -9.96 -7.01 1.94
N ILE A 161 -9.15 -7.89 1.33
CA ILE A 161 -9.43 -8.40 -0.01
C ILE A 161 -10.76 -9.16 -0.05
N ILE A 162 -11.09 -9.93 1.01
CA ILE A 162 -12.38 -10.59 1.14
C ILE A 162 -13.52 -9.56 1.26
N GLU A 163 -13.34 -8.51 2.06
CA GLU A 163 -14.30 -7.41 2.19
C GLU A 163 -14.59 -6.78 0.82
N GLU A 164 -13.55 -6.37 0.10
CA GLU A 164 -13.67 -5.79 -1.23
C GLU A 164 -14.32 -6.76 -2.22
N THR A 165 -13.97 -8.04 -2.18
CA THR A 165 -14.57 -9.06 -3.05
C THR A 165 -16.08 -9.16 -2.81
N ILE A 166 -16.51 -9.20 -1.54
CA ILE A 166 -17.94 -9.20 -1.20
C ILE A 166 -18.60 -7.91 -1.69
N MET A 167 -17.93 -6.76 -1.56
CA MET A 167 -18.45 -5.48 -2.07
C MET A 167 -18.62 -5.48 -3.60
N VAL A 168 -17.66 -6.02 -4.35
CA VAL A 168 -17.78 -6.22 -5.80
C VAL A 168 -19.02 -7.06 -6.10
N LEU A 169 -19.27 -8.14 -5.36
CA LEU A 169 -20.45 -8.98 -5.58
C LEU A 169 -21.76 -8.25 -5.23
N LEU A 170 -21.77 -7.45 -4.16
CA LEU A 170 -22.95 -6.73 -3.66
C LEU A 170 -23.35 -5.51 -4.51
N LEU A 171 -22.39 -4.71 -4.99
CA LEU A 171 -22.68 -3.43 -5.63
C LEU A 171 -22.99 -3.61 -7.12
N PRO A 172 -24.16 -3.20 -7.63
CA PRO A 172 -24.54 -3.45 -9.02
C PRO A 172 -23.68 -2.65 -10.01
N THR A 173 -23.32 -1.42 -9.65
CA THR A 173 -22.49 -0.52 -10.46
C THR A 173 -21.19 -0.17 -9.75
N TRP A 174 -20.21 0.29 -10.53
CA TRP A 174 -18.95 0.79 -9.99
C TRP A 174 -19.19 2.06 -9.17
N GLN A 175 -18.66 2.09 -7.95
CA GLN A 175 -18.71 3.25 -7.05
C GLN A 175 -17.33 3.49 -6.43
N ALA A 176 -16.93 4.75 -6.29
CA ALA A 176 -15.72 5.13 -5.57
C ALA A 176 -16.01 5.33 -4.07
N ASP A 177 -14.97 5.23 -3.25
CA ASP A 177 -14.95 5.70 -1.86
C ASP A 177 -16.01 5.06 -0.93
N VAL A 178 -16.38 3.81 -1.20
CA VAL A 178 -17.24 3.03 -0.30
C VAL A 178 -16.43 2.58 0.91
N LYS A 179 -16.84 2.94 2.14
CA LYS A 179 -16.00 2.79 3.34
C LYS A 179 -16.00 1.40 3.97
N GLY A 180 -16.80 0.47 3.45
CA GLY A 180 -16.87 -0.92 3.88
C GLY A 180 -18.23 -1.54 3.64
N LEU A 181 -18.42 -2.78 4.12
CA LEU A 181 -19.61 -3.60 3.83
C LEU A 181 -20.93 -2.97 4.26
N HIS A 182 -20.97 -2.31 5.41
CA HIS A 182 -22.20 -1.69 5.90
C HIS A 182 -22.70 -0.58 4.95
N GLU A 183 -21.78 0.21 4.39
CA GLU A 183 -22.12 1.24 3.43
C GLU A 183 -22.49 0.63 2.07
N ALA A 184 -21.74 -0.36 1.60
CA ALA A 184 -22.05 -1.10 0.38
C ALA A 184 -23.47 -1.72 0.42
N TRP A 185 -23.85 -2.29 1.56
CA TRP A 185 -25.16 -2.90 1.76
C TRP A 185 -26.31 -1.88 1.69
N LYS A 186 -26.10 -0.65 2.16
CA LYS A 186 -27.09 0.42 2.03
C LYS A 186 -27.24 0.87 0.58
N ARG A 187 -26.12 1.03 -0.13
CA ARG A 187 -26.07 1.50 -1.52
C ARG A 187 -26.46 0.47 -2.58
N ARG A 188 -26.58 -0.82 -2.22
CA ARG A 188 -26.91 -1.89 -3.18
C ARG A 188 -28.28 -1.74 -3.87
N ARG A 189 -29.17 -0.89 -3.34
CA ARG A 189 -30.54 -0.68 -3.83
C ARG A 189 -30.71 0.63 -4.60
N GLU A 190 -29.64 1.41 -4.71
CA GLU A 190 -29.55 2.64 -5.50
C GLU A 190 -29.03 2.29 -6.91
#